data_AF-A0A970LQL0-F1
#
_entry.id   AF-A0A970LQL0-F1
#
_cell.length_a   1.000
_cell.length_b   1.000
_cell.length_c   1.000
_cell.angle_alpha   90.00
_cell.angle_beta   90.00
_cell.angle_gamma   90.00
#
_symmetry.space_group_name_H-M   'P 1'
#
loop_
_entity.id
_entity.type
_entity.pdbx_description
1 polymer ?
#
loop_
_entity_poly.entity_id
_entity_poly.type
_entity_poly.pdbx_seq_one_letter_code
_entity_poly.pdbx_strand_id
1 'polypeptide(L)'
;MNGHNKLISRRLSTAAFSFSFAYLLSFLFEGQVMYSLLEMHGVSASAYILAAMIAHFMGLLTCGPFVRSQAEAKSMMLGGMGLCFAATIPFFFAPSSLWLGGLVISGYFSGCAVAAWGFFLSAYTPKKERIKSCGDVLIYSNLLMIAINVVAMNCSPFIGLSCALFSLGIGIAFIWMLPAGQENEQNRALKNKTHGGVKNPLILLCLFVFIITINSGLMYQVINPAFEHLTGLVSWYWAVPYIVALAVMRNLPMNAKRSSILYVGMAMMIGAFISFMLLGRNTSDYLIVDMLMLGACGIFDLFWWSILGDMLDYSDNPAQTFGLGLSANVCGVLCGDILGMSVTSIGLPNAEIAVIALTVVCITLVMLPPLNHQLVLLLKSHTYLVAYDNMSQSQQTDIVRHIKTLEPLTVREQEVLQLILSGKSNREIAGALCISESTVKTHARNIFSKYDVGSRAELISTLLKNQTVV
;
A
#
# COMPACT_ATOMS: atom_id res chain seq x y z
N MET A 1 2.44 22.28 -18.28
CA MET A 1 1.96 21.18 -19.15
C MET A 1 0.49 21.38 -19.46
N ASN A 2 0.08 21.37 -20.74
CA ASN A 2 -1.33 21.38 -21.13
C ASN A 2 -2.05 20.12 -20.61
N GLY A 3 -3.36 20.22 -20.35
CA GLY A 3 -4.17 19.12 -19.78
C GLY A 3 -4.11 17.81 -20.59
N HIS A 4 -3.98 17.90 -21.92
CA HIS A 4 -3.82 16.75 -22.81
C HIS A 4 -2.52 15.97 -22.55
N ASN A 5 -1.39 16.66 -22.37
CA ASN A 5 -0.10 16.03 -22.08
C ASN A 5 -0.11 15.34 -20.71
N LYS A 6 -0.83 15.90 -19.72
CA LYS A 6 -0.94 15.29 -18.39
C LYS A 6 -1.73 13.98 -18.43
N LEU A 7 -2.79 13.90 -19.24
CA LEU A 7 -3.57 12.68 -19.43
C LEU A 7 -2.73 11.57 -20.10
N ILE A 8 -1.94 11.91 -21.12
CA ILE A 8 -1.04 10.97 -21.80
C ILE A 8 0.04 10.46 -20.82
N SER A 9 0.69 11.35 -20.05
CA SER A 9 1.69 10.96 -19.06
C SER A 9 1.10 10.07 -17.96
N ARG A 10 -0.15 10.33 -17.54
CA ARG A 10 -0.87 9.45 -16.59
C ARG A 10 -1.03 8.05 -17.17
N ARG A 11 -1.57 7.93 -18.39
CA ARG A 11 -1.77 6.63 -19.05
C ARG A 11 -0.46 5.87 -19.26
N LEU A 12 0.59 6.56 -19.72
CA LEU A 12 1.91 5.98 -19.89
C LEU A 12 2.48 5.48 -18.55
N SER A 13 2.39 6.28 -17.48
CA SER A 13 2.88 5.88 -16.17
C SER A 13 2.12 4.67 -15.60
N THR A 14 0.79 4.65 -15.71
CA THR A 14 -0.04 3.51 -15.34
C THR A 14 0.33 2.26 -16.14
N ALA A 15 0.47 2.38 -17.46
CA ALA A 15 0.84 1.26 -18.31
C ALA A 15 2.24 0.72 -17.96
N ALA A 16 3.24 1.60 -17.87
CA ALA A 16 4.62 1.22 -17.58
C ALA A 16 4.73 0.44 -16.27
N PHE A 17 4.03 0.93 -15.24
CA PHE A 17 3.99 0.29 -13.94
C PHE A 17 3.23 -1.04 -13.98
N SER A 18 2.11 -1.14 -14.69
CA SER A 18 1.35 -2.39 -14.86
C SER A 18 2.21 -3.51 -15.49
N PHE A 19 2.96 -3.19 -16.54
CA PHE A 19 3.86 -4.12 -17.22
C PHE A 19 5.05 -4.54 -16.34
N SER A 20 5.61 -3.61 -15.56
CA SER A 20 6.65 -3.93 -14.57
C SER A 20 6.13 -4.82 -13.45
N PHE A 21 4.92 -4.55 -12.95
CA PHE A 21 4.30 -5.29 -11.86
C PHE A 21 3.83 -6.68 -12.31
N ALA A 22 3.43 -6.83 -13.57
CA ALA A 22 3.15 -8.13 -14.17
C ALA A 22 4.38 -9.05 -14.14
N TYR A 23 5.57 -8.55 -14.52
CA TYR A 23 6.83 -9.30 -14.38
C TYR A 23 7.08 -9.72 -12.92
N LEU A 24 6.87 -8.79 -11.97
CA LEU A 24 7.05 -9.06 -10.56
C LEU A 24 6.13 -10.19 -10.06
N LEU A 25 4.84 -10.11 -10.38
CA LEU A 25 3.84 -11.09 -9.94
C LEU A 25 3.92 -12.43 -10.68
N SER A 26 4.37 -12.46 -11.93
CA SER A 26 4.48 -13.72 -12.69
C SER A 26 5.76 -14.49 -12.39
N PHE A 27 6.83 -13.81 -11.97
CA PHE A 27 8.17 -14.40 -11.82
C PHE A 27 8.78 -14.22 -10.42
N LEU A 28 8.89 -12.99 -9.90
CA LEU A 28 9.66 -12.73 -8.67
C LEU A 28 8.93 -13.06 -7.36
N PHE A 29 7.62 -12.78 -7.30
CA PHE A 29 6.85 -12.80 -6.07
C PHE A 29 5.77 -13.88 -6.15
N GLU A 30 6.03 -15.06 -5.58
CA GLU A 30 5.13 -16.22 -5.67
C GLU A 30 4.71 -16.56 -7.12
N GLY A 31 5.60 -16.26 -8.07
CA GLY A 31 5.28 -16.26 -9.49
C GLY A 31 5.26 -17.65 -10.11
N GLN A 32 4.20 -17.99 -10.83
CA GLN A 32 4.03 -19.32 -11.43
C GLN A 32 5.11 -19.67 -12.46
N VAL A 33 5.71 -18.68 -13.12
CA VAL A 33 6.86 -18.88 -14.02
C VAL A 33 8.05 -19.46 -13.24
N MET A 34 8.32 -18.91 -12.05
CA MET A 34 9.41 -19.37 -11.19
C MET A 34 9.15 -20.77 -10.66
N TYR A 35 7.94 -21.02 -10.15
CA TYR A 35 7.52 -22.35 -9.68
C TYR A 35 7.72 -23.41 -10.76
N SER A 36 7.23 -23.14 -11.98
CA SER A 36 7.33 -24.09 -13.09
C SER A 36 8.77 -24.34 -13.54
N LEU A 37 9.65 -23.32 -13.48
CA LEU A 37 11.07 -23.47 -13.80
C LEU A 37 11.81 -24.31 -12.75
N LEU A 38 11.50 -24.11 -11.47
CA LEU A 38 12.13 -24.85 -10.37
C LEU A 38 11.67 -26.30 -10.33
N GLU A 39 10.38 -26.54 -10.55
CA GLU A 39 9.79 -27.87 -10.65
C GLU A 39 10.42 -28.68 -11.80
N MET A 40 10.59 -28.04 -12.98
CA MET A 40 11.26 -28.66 -14.13
C MET A 40 12.67 -29.18 -13.80
N HIS A 41 13.38 -28.54 -12.86
CA HIS A 41 14.73 -28.90 -12.47
C HIS A 41 14.81 -29.67 -11.14
N GLY A 42 13.66 -29.99 -10.52
CA GLY A 42 13.61 -30.71 -9.24
C GLY A 42 14.21 -29.93 -8.06
N VAL A 43 14.19 -28.60 -8.11
CA VAL A 43 14.76 -27.71 -7.08
C VAL A 43 13.65 -27.19 -6.16
N SER A 44 13.90 -27.18 -4.85
CA SER A 44 12.94 -26.66 -3.87
C SER A 44 12.73 -25.15 -4.01
N ALA A 45 11.49 -24.69 -4.11
CA ALA A 45 11.20 -23.30 -4.39
C ALA A 45 11.30 -22.33 -3.21
N SER A 46 11.13 -22.81 -1.99
CA SER A 46 11.04 -22.00 -0.77
C SER A 46 12.21 -21.01 -0.60
N ALA A 47 13.46 -21.48 -0.75
CA ALA A 47 14.64 -20.64 -0.57
C ALA A 47 14.75 -19.53 -1.63
N TYR A 48 14.41 -19.84 -2.89
CA TYR A 48 14.48 -18.88 -4.00
C TYR A 48 13.44 -17.78 -3.86
N ILE A 49 12.20 -18.17 -3.53
CA ILE A 49 11.08 -17.24 -3.38
C ILE A 49 11.29 -16.35 -2.16
N LEU A 50 11.70 -16.93 -1.03
CA LEU A 50 12.02 -16.16 0.18
C LEU A 50 13.13 -15.15 -0.07
N ALA A 51 14.20 -15.53 -0.79
CA ALA A 51 15.29 -14.62 -1.13
C ALA A 51 14.80 -13.45 -2.00
N ALA A 52 13.96 -13.71 -3.01
CA ALA A 52 13.38 -12.68 -3.85
C ALA A 52 12.47 -11.72 -3.05
N MET A 53 11.60 -12.26 -2.18
CA MET A 53 10.69 -11.47 -1.35
C MET A 53 11.44 -10.58 -0.34
N ILE A 54 12.46 -11.12 0.35
CA ILE A 54 13.29 -10.35 1.29
C ILE A 54 14.03 -9.24 0.54
N ALA A 55 14.63 -9.55 -0.62
CA ALA A 55 15.32 -8.55 -1.42
C ALA A 55 14.36 -7.44 -1.87
N HIS A 56 13.15 -7.80 -2.32
CA HIS A 56 12.10 -6.85 -2.70
C HIS A 56 11.66 -5.95 -1.55
N PHE A 57 11.41 -6.54 -0.38
CA PHE A 57 11.14 -5.80 0.86
C PHE A 57 12.25 -4.78 1.16
N MET A 58 13.51 -5.21 1.10
CA MET A 58 14.65 -4.33 1.36
C MET A 58 14.71 -3.18 0.34
N GLY A 59 14.49 -3.46 -0.95
CA GLY A 59 14.46 -2.44 -1.99
C GLY A 59 13.36 -1.39 -1.77
N LEU A 60 12.15 -1.82 -1.39
CA LEU A 60 11.05 -0.91 -1.04
C LEU A 60 11.40 0.00 0.16
N LEU A 61 12.02 -0.60 1.18
CA LEU A 61 12.36 0.08 2.43
C LEU A 61 13.50 1.10 2.26
N THR A 62 14.52 0.77 1.46
CA THR A 62 15.75 1.57 1.34
C THR A 62 15.77 2.54 0.16
N CYS A 63 14.88 2.42 -0.83
CA CYS A 63 14.92 3.25 -2.04
C CYS A 63 14.72 4.75 -1.78
N GLY A 64 13.85 5.11 -0.81
CA GLY A 64 13.43 6.48 -0.56
C GLY A 64 14.57 7.52 -0.51
N PRO A 65 15.58 7.36 0.37
CA PRO A 65 16.70 8.30 0.48
C PRO A 65 17.50 8.54 -0.81
N PHE A 66 17.52 7.58 -1.74
CA PHE A 66 18.23 7.62 -3.02
C PHE A 66 17.44 8.27 -4.15
N VAL A 67 16.13 8.46 -3.97
CA VAL A 67 15.23 9.03 -4.97
C VAL A 67 14.52 10.25 -4.38
N ARG A 68 15.01 11.44 -4.74
CA ARG A 68 14.54 12.73 -4.21
C ARG A 68 13.89 13.61 -5.26
N SER A 69 13.94 13.22 -6.53
CA SER A 69 13.37 13.97 -7.64
C SER A 69 12.70 13.05 -8.66
N GLN A 70 11.84 13.62 -9.50
CA GLN A 70 11.20 12.89 -10.59
C GLN A 70 12.21 12.37 -11.63
N ALA A 71 13.32 13.09 -11.85
CA ALA A 71 14.40 12.64 -12.73
C ALA A 71 15.14 11.43 -12.15
N GLU A 72 15.48 11.47 -10.85
CA GLU A 72 16.06 10.32 -10.14
C GLU A 72 15.11 9.14 -10.13
N ALA A 73 13.80 9.38 -9.96
CA ALA A 73 12.79 8.32 -10.02
C ALA A 73 12.75 7.65 -11.40
N LYS A 74 12.82 8.45 -12.48
CA LYS A 74 12.92 7.93 -13.85
C LYS A 74 14.16 7.06 -14.03
N SER A 75 15.33 7.56 -13.61
CA SER A 75 16.59 6.83 -13.70
C SER A 75 16.59 5.55 -12.86
N MET A 76 16.02 5.59 -11.65
CA MET A 76 15.88 4.43 -10.77
C MET A 76 14.97 3.36 -11.40
N MET A 77 13.83 3.76 -11.98
CA MET A 77 12.94 2.82 -12.66
C MET A 77 13.61 2.21 -13.89
N LEU A 78 14.22 3.02 -14.78
CA LEU A 78 14.89 2.51 -15.98
C LEU A 78 16.07 1.58 -15.63
N GLY A 79 16.93 2.02 -14.72
CA GLY A 79 18.09 1.26 -14.27
C GLY A 79 17.69 -0.01 -13.52
N GLY A 80 16.73 0.09 -12.60
CA GLY A 80 16.24 -1.04 -11.81
C GLY A 80 15.54 -2.09 -12.67
N MET A 81 14.67 -1.67 -13.60
CA MET A 81 14.03 -2.58 -14.55
C MET A 81 15.03 -3.20 -15.53
N GLY A 82 16.02 -2.43 -16.00
CA GLY A 82 17.11 -2.96 -16.84
C GLY A 82 17.97 -4.01 -16.11
N LEU A 83 18.28 -3.78 -14.83
CA LEU A 83 18.98 -4.76 -13.99
C LEU A 83 18.14 -6.01 -13.76
N CYS A 84 16.85 -5.88 -13.49
CA CYS A 84 15.93 -7.02 -13.40
C CYS A 84 15.93 -7.84 -14.70
N PHE A 85 15.87 -7.16 -15.85
CA PHE A 85 15.92 -7.81 -17.16
C PHE A 85 17.19 -8.65 -17.31
N ALA A 86 18.37 -8.03 -17.08
CA ALA A 86 19.66 -8.71 -17.21
C ALA A 86 19.82 -9.86 -16.20
N ALA A 87 19.41 -9.65 -14.95
CA ALA A 87 19.51 -10.63 -13.88
C ALA A 87 18.54 -11.81 -14.03
N THR A 88 17.55 -11.71 -14.91
CA THR A 88 16.64 -12.81 -15.26
C THR A 88 17.19 -13.71 -16.38
N ILE A 89 18.13 -13.23 -17.20
CA ILE A 89 18.71 -14.01 -18.32
C ILE A 89 19.28 -15.38 -17.88
N PRO A 90 19.97 -15.52 -16.73
CA PRO A 90 20.48 -16.82 -16.26
C PRO A 90 19.42 -17.92 -16.11
N PHE A 91 18.13 -17.57 -15.98
CA PHE A 91 17.03 -18.53 -15.83
C PHE A 91 16.63 -19.24 -17.12
N PHE A 92 17.18 -18.84 -18.28
CA PHE A 92 17.08 -19.63 -19.53
C PHE A 92 18.05 -20.81 -19.59
N PHE A 93 19.01 -20.87 -18.67
CA PHE A 93 20.05 -21.89 -18.62
C PHE A 93 19.89 -22.75 -17.38
N ALA A 94 20.68 -23.83 -17.32
CA ALA A 94 20.66 -24.76 -16.20
C ALA A 94 20.89 -24.05 -14.84
N PRO A 95 20.29 -24.56 -13.74
CA PRO A 95 20.42 -23.99 -12.41
C PRO A 95 21.88 -23.76 -12.02
N SER A 96 22.16 -22.55 -11.54
CA SER A 96 23.49 -22.15 -11.08
C SER A 96 23.38 -21.15 -9.92
N SER A 97 24.49 -20.81 -9.29
CA SER A 97 24.53 -19.76 -8.25
C SER A 97 24.02 -18.39 -8.76
N LEU A 98 24.03 -18.19 -10.09
CA LEU A 98 23.50 -16.99 -10.73
C LEU A 98 21.97 -16.87 -10.59
N TRP A 99 21.23 -17.96 -10.37
CA TRP A 99 19.79 -17.88 -10.11
C TRP A 99 19.51 -17.13 -8.82
N LEU A 100 20.15 -17.55 -7.73
CA LEU A 100 19.97 -16.90 -6.42
C LEU A 100 20.47 -15.45 -6.45
N GLY A 101 21.66 -15.21 -7.01
CA GLY A 101 22.19 -13.86 -7.18
C GLY A 101 21.28 -12.98 -8.05
N GLY A 102 20.75 -13.54 -9.13
CA GLY A 102 19.82 -12.88 -10.04
C GLY A 102 18.51 -12.49 -9.36
N LEU A 103 17.99 -13.33 -8.45
CA LEU A 103 16.78 -13.02 -7.68
C LEU A 103 17.00 -11.97 -6.61
N VAL A 104 18.13 -11.99 -5.92
CA VAL A 104 18.44 -10.95 -4.94
C VAL A 104 18.57 -9.60 -5.64
N ILE A 105 19.25 -9.55 -6.78
CA ILE A 105 19.38 -8.32 -7.59
C ILE A 105 18.00 -7.88 -8.11
N SER A 106 17.27 -8.77 -8.77
CA SER A 106 15.97 -8.45 -9.36
C SER A 106 14.92 -8.08 -8.30
N GLY A 107 14.91 -8.77 -7.16
CA GLY A 107 14.06 -8.46 -6.01
C GLY A 107 14.34 -7.05 -5.51
N TYR A 108 15.60 -6.74 -5.16
CA TYR A 108 15.97 -5.42 -4.65
C TYR A 108 15.63 -4.29 -5.63
N PHE A 109 16.04 -4.41 -6.89
CA PHE A 109 15.83 -3.34 -7.86
C PHE A 109 14.38 -3.21 -8.33
N SER A 110 13.60 -4.29 -8.34
CA SER A 110 12.15 -4.19 -8.55
C SER A 110 11.48 -3.46 -7.39
N GLY A 111 11.91 -3.69 -6.15
CA GLY A 111 11.44 -2.93 -4.97
C GLY A 111 11.75 -1.44 -5.10
N CYS A 112 12.97 -1.11 -5.50
CA CYS A 112 13.36 0.28 -5.76
C CYS A 112 12.54 0.94 -6.87
N ALA A 113 12.33 0.24 -7.99
CA ALA A 113 11.51 0.75 -9.11
C ALA A 113 10.06 0.97 -8.69
N VAL A 114 9.51 0.06 -7.87
CA VAL A 114 8.15 0.17 -7.33
C VAL A 114 8.01 1.37 -6.39
N ALA A 115 8.96 1.56 -5.46
CA ALA A 115 8.96 2.73 -4.59
C ALA A 115 9.05 4.04 -5.40
N ALA A 116 9.94 4.10 -6.39
CA ALA A 116 10.14 5.28 -7.24
C ALA A 116 8.87 5.71 -8.00
N TRP A 117 7.96 4.78 -8.31
CA TRP A 117 6.68 5.10 -8.97
C TRP A 117 5.80 6.08 -8.18
N GLY A 118 5.98 6.20 -6.85
CA GLY A 118 5.31 7.19 -6.03
C GLY A 118 5.46 8.64 -6.54
N PHE A 119 6.60 8.99 -7.15
CA PHE A 119 6.78 10.31 -7.79
C PHE A 119 5.88 10.49 -9.01
N PHE A 120 5.72 9.46 -9.84
CA PHE A 120 4.89 9.56 -11.03
C PHE A 120 3.40 9.52 -10.72
N LEU A 121 3.00 8.71 -9.72
CA LEU A 121 1.62 8.69 -9.23
C LEU A 121 1.23 10.07 -8.69
N SER A 122 2.08 10.72 -7.90
CA SER A 122 1.82 12.06 -7.37
C SER A 122 1.88 13.16 -8.44
N ALA A 123 2.85 13.11 -9.37
CA ALA A 123 3.05 14.14 -10.39
C ALA A 123 1.97 14.13 -11.49
N TYR A 124 1.62 12.95 -12.01
CA TYR A 124 0.75 12.86 -13.19
C TYR A 124 -0.72 12.59 -12.86
N THR A 125 -1.04 12.08 -11.66
CA THR A 125 -2.41 11.70 -11.32
C THR A 125 -3.02 12.68 -10.31
N PRO A 126 -4.09 13.39 -10.68
CA PRO A 126 -4.87 14.21 -9.76
C PRO A 126 -5.39 13.39 -8.57
N LYS A 127 -5.45 13.98 -7.38
CA LYS A 127 -5.87 13.31 -6.14
C LYS A 127 -7.17 12.50 -6.26
N LYS A 128 -8.21 13.10 -6.86
CA LYS A 128 -9.52 12.44 -7.07
C LYS A 128 -9.49 11.23 -8.00
N GLU A 129 -8.45 11.10 -8.84
CA GLU A 129 -8.29 10.02 -9.81
C GLU A 129 -7.25 8.98 -9.40
N ARG A 130 -6.52 9.18 -8.29
CA ARG A 130 -5.46 8.25 -7.84
C ARG A 130 -5.99 6.85 -7.57
N ILE A 131 -7.17 6.74 -6.94
CA ILE A 131 -7.82 5.43 -6.76
C ILE A 131 -8.07 4.72 -8.08
N LYS A 132 -8.45 5.45 -9.15
CA LYS A 132 -8.66 4.86 -10.47
C LYS A 132 -7.35 4.40 -11.09
N SER A 133 -6.29 5.20 -10.98
CA SER A 133 -4.97 4.81 -11.47
C SER A 133 -4.37 3.62 -10.71
N CYS A 134 -4.51 3.57 -9.38
CA CYS A 134 -4.11 2.41 -8.58
C CYS A 134 -4.93 1.17 -8.97
N GLY A 135 -6.25 1.32 -9.15
CA GLY A 135 -7.12 0.24 -9.60
C GLY A 135 -6.75 -0.25 -11.01
N ASP A 136 -6.49 0.67 -11.95
CA ASP A 136 -6.03 0.35 -13.30
C ASP A 136 -4.72 -0.45 -13.28
N VAL A 137 -3.74 -0.02 -12.48
CA VAL A 137 -2.47 -0.73 -12.30
C VAL A 137 -2.70 -2.16 -11.83
N LEU A 138 -3.43 -2.34 -10.72
CA LEU A 138 -3.64 -3.65 -10.11
C LEU A 138 -4.46 -4.57 -11.04
N ILE A 139 -5.45 -4.04 -11.76
CA ILE A 139 -6.24 -4.81 -12.72
C ILE A 139 -5.36 -5.25 -13.90
N TYR A 140 -4.66 -4.32 -14.54
CA TYR A 140 -3.87 -4.63 -15.74
C TYR A 140 -2.66 -5.52 -15.42
N SER A 141 -1.99 -5.32 -14.29
CA SER A 141 -0.88 -6.19 -13.89
C SER A 141 -1.34 -7.63 -13.65
N ASN A 142 -2.49 -7.82 -13.00
CA ASN A 142 -3.03 -9.17 -12.74
C ASN A 142 -3.57 -9.83 -14.01
N LEU A 143 -4.19 -9.09 -14.94
CA LEU A 143 -4.57 -9.63 -16.25
C LEU A 143 -3.35 -10.10 -17.06
N LEU A 144 -2.29 -9.29 -17.09
CA LEU A 144 -1.03 -9.65 -17.75
C LEU A 144 -0.36 -10.85 -17.06
N MET A 145 -0.35 -10.89 -15.72
CA MET A 145 0.16 -12.01 -14.94
C MET A 145 -0.59 -13.30 -15.28
N ILE A 146 -1.92 -13.30 -15.32
CA ILE A 146 -2.71 -14.48 -15.71
C ILE A 146 -2.29 -14.97 -17.10
N ALA A 147 -2.20 -14.06 -18.07
CA ALA A 147 -1.80 -14.42 -19.44
C ALA A 147 -0.39 -15.06 -19.47
N ILE A 148 0.57 -14.50 -18.74
CA ILE A 148 1.94 -15.03 -18.63
C ILE A 148 1.95 -16.41 -17.96
N ASN A 149 1.21 -16.57 -16.85
CA ASN A 149 1.15 -17.81 -16.08
C ASN A 149 0.51 -18.94 -16.90
N VAL A 150 -0.58 -18.66 -17.62
CA VAL A 150 -1.23 -19.63 -18.51
C VAL A 150 -0.27 -20.12 -19.59
N VAL A 151 0.53 -19.22 -20.18
CA VAL A 151 1.56 -19.59 -21.17
C VAL A 151 2.67 -20.43 -20.53
N ALA A 152 3.12 -20.06 -19.32
CA ALA A 152 4.15 -20.79 -18.60
C ALA A 152 3.75 -22.24 -18.31
N MET A 153 2.51 -22.45 -17.89
CA MET A 153 2.01 -23.77 -17.50
C MET A 153 1.57 -24.65 -18.67
N ASN A 154 0.95 -24.08 -19.70
CA ASN A 154 0.37 -24.87 -20.80
C ASN A 154 1.30 -25.00 -22.01
N CYS A 155 2.25 -24.08 -22.20
CA CYS A 155 3.16 -24.11 -23.35
C CYS A 155 4.59 -24.49 -22.94
N SER A 156 5.22 -23.63 -22.13
CA SER A 156 6.58 -23.86 -21.63
C SER A 156 6.95 -22.79 -20.60
N PRO A 157 7.61 -23.14 -19.48
CA PRO A 157 8.10 -22.17 -18.50
C PRO A 157 9.07 -21.14 -19.11
N PHE A 158 9.87 -21.54 -20.10
CA PHE A 158 10.77 -20.61 -20.81
C PHE A 158 10.02 -19.60 -21.67
N ILE A 159 8.92 -20.00 -22.32
CA ILE A 159 8.07 -19.06 -23.07
C ILE A 159 7.40 -18.09 -22.09
N GLY A 160 6.91 -18.59 -20.95
CA GLY A 160 6.40 -17.75 -19.86
C GLY A 160 7.43 -16.73 -19.38
N LEU A 161 8.68 -17.15 -19.17
CA LEU A 161 9.78 -16.27 -18.81
C LEU A 161 10.08 -15.21 -19.89
N SER A 162 10.08 -15.60 -21.16
CA SER A 162 10.21 -14.67 -22.29
C SER A 162 9.07 -13.65 -22.32
N CYS A 163 7.82 -14.06 -22.06
CA CYS A 163 6.67 -13.15 -21.96
C CYS A 163 6.83 -12.17 -20.78
N ALA A 164 7.31 -12.63 -19.63
CA ALA A 164 7.58 -11.77 -18.47
C ALA A 164 8.66 -10.72 -18.78
N LEU A 165 9.75 -11.10 -19.47
CA LEU A 165 10.78 -10.16 -19.89
C LEU A 165 10.31 -9.19 -20.97
N PHE A 166 9.48 -9.67 -21.91
CA PHE A 166 8.86 -8.81 -22.90
C PHE A 166 7.94 -7.76 -22.25
N SER A 167 7.14 -8.18 -21.26
CA SER A 167 6.35 -7.28 -20.42
C SER A 167 7.23 -6.21 -19.77
N LEU A 168 8.32 -6.62 -19.12
CA LEU A 168 9.27 -5.69 -18.50
C LEU A 168 9.88 -4.71 -19.52
N GLY A 169 10.23 -5.18 -20.72
CA GLY A 169 10.74 -4.37 -21.83
C GLY A 169 9.75 -3.31 -22.31
N ILE A 170 8.47 -3.65 -22.44
CA ILE A 170 7.40 -2.67 -22.74
C ILE A 170 7.32 -1.62 -21.62
N GLY A 171 7.41 -2.05 -20.36
CA GLY A 171 7.44 -1.17 -19.21
C GLY A 171 8.60 -0.15 -19.29
N ILE A 172 9.81 -0.62 -19.62
CA ILE A 172 10.99 0.25 -19.82
C ILE A 172 10.73 1.28 -20.92
N ALA A 173 10.18 0.85 -22.06
CA ALA A 173 9.86 1.74 -23.18
C ALA A 173 8.88 2.85 -22.77
N PHE A 174 7.82 2.52 -22.03
CA PHE A 174 6.87 3.53 -21.54
C PHE A 174 7.47 4.48 -20.51
N ILE A 175 8.32 4.01 -19.59
CA ILE A 175 9.05 4.91 -18.69
C ILE A 175 9.98 5.83 -19.48
N TRP A 176 10.66 5.32 -20.50
CA TRP A 176 11.54 6.12 -21.35
C TRP A 176 10.79 7.28 -22.02
N MET A 177 9.55 7.05 -22.46
CA MET A 177 8.66 8.04 -23.06
C MET A 177 8.11 9.08 -22.07
N LEU A 178 8.20 8.86 -20.74
CA LEU A 178 7.70 9.81 -19.76
C LEU A 178 8.55 11.10 -19.72
N PRO A 179 7.93 12.29 -19.73
CA PRO A 179 8.67 13.54 -19.62
C PRO A 179 9.22 13.71 -18.20
N ALA A 180 10.54 13.78 -18.04
CA ALA A 180 11.14 14.16 -16.76
C ALA A 180 10.92 15.67 -16.56
N GLY A 181 9.87 16.04 -15.82
CA GLY A 181 9.58 17.45 -15.55
C GLY A 181 10.57 18.04 -14.56
N GLN A 182 11.05 19.26 -14.83
CA GLN A 182 11.57 20.14 -13.78
C GLN A 182 10.40 20.51 -12.86
N GLU A 183 10.54 20.27 -11.55
CA GLU A 183 9.60 20.82 -10.58
C GLU A 183 9.59 22.35 -10.71
N ASN A 184 8.42 22.95 -10.94
CA ASN A 184 8.27 24.41 -10.84
C ASN A 184 8.69 24.86 -9.43
N GLU A 185 9.57 25.86 -9.33
CA GLU A 185 10.04 26.44 -8.06
C GLU A 185 8.88 26.83 -7.11
N GLN A 186 7.74 27.22 -7.70
CA GLN A 186 6.52 27.60 -6.98
C GLN A 186 5.83 26.41 -6.26
N ASN A 187 5.87 25.20 -6.82
CA ASN A 187 5.38 23.98 -6.17
C ASN A 187 6.33 23.52 -5.04
N ARG A 188 7.63 23.73 -5.23
CA ARG A 188 8.68 23.44 -4.23
C ARG A 188 8.56 24.36 -3.01
N ALA A 189 8.29 25.64 -3.23
CA ALA A 189 8.05 26.62 -2.17
C ALA A 189 6.75 26.35 -1.38
N LEU A 190 5.70 25.85 -2.04
CA LEU A 190 4.44 25.47 -1.39
C LEU A 190 4.61 24.21 -0.51
N LYS A 191 5.35 23.19 -1.00
CA LYS A 191 5.69 21.97 -0.23
C LYS A 191 6.59 22.25 0.98
N ASN A 192 7.59 23.14 0.82
CA ASN A 192 8.50 23.51 1.90
C ASN A 192 7.83 24.27 3.06
N LYS A 193 6.64 24.86 2.85
CA LYS A 193 5.87 25.51 3.93
C LYS A 193 5.01 24.53 4.73
N THR A 194 4.59 23.41 4.13
CA THR A 194 3.76 22.39 4.77
C THR A 194 4.57 21.42 5.63
N HIS A 195 5.34 21.94 6.60
CA HIS A 195 6.03 21.10 7.59
C HIS A 195 5.06 20.65 8.69
N GLY A 196 4.25 19.63 8.38
CA GLY A 196 3.44 18.89 9.35
C GLY A 196 3.77 17.40 9.28
N GLY A 197 4.36 16.84 10.35
CA GLY A 197 4.95 15.49 10.34
C GLY A 197 3.98 14.36 9.94
N VAL A 198 4.02 13.95 8.67
CA VAL A 198 3.26 12.81 8.10
C VAL A 198 3.70 11.45 8.63
N LYS A 199 4.77 11.43 9.44
CA LYS A 199 5.31 10.20 10.04
C LYS A 199 4.26 9.42 10.82
N ASN A 200 3.44 10.09 11.63
CA ASN A 200 2.44 9.41 12.47
C ASN A 200 1.31 8.75 11.63
N PRO A 201 0.66 9.46 10.70
CA PRO A 201 -0.27 8.83 9.76
C PRO A 201 0.34 7.67 8.97
N LEU A 202 1.58 7.84 8.46
CA LEU A 202 2.25 6.81 7.67
C LEU A 202 2.55 5.56 8.49
N ILE A 203 3.07 5.69 9.71
CA ILE A 203 3.31 4.54 10.61
C ILE A 203 1.99 3.81 10.87
N LEU A 204 0.90 4.55 11.12
CA LEU A 204 -0.40 3.96 11.37
C LEU A 204 -0.95 3.24 10.14
N LEU A 205 -0.75 3.79 8.93
CA LEU A 205 -1.07 3.12 7.68
C LEU A 205 -0.21 1.86 7.48
N CYS A 206 1.10 1.92 7.73
CA CYS A 206 1.97 0.75 7.67
C CYS A 206 1.50 -0.34 8.64
N LEU A 207 1.14 0.01 9.87
CA LEU A 207 0.56 -0.94 10.84
C LEU A 207 -0.77 -1.52 10.33
N PHE A 208 -1.63 -0.67 9.75
CA PHE A 208 -2.89 -1.10 9.15
C PHE A 208 -2.66 -2.12 8.04
N VAL A 209 -1.78 -1.79 7.09
CA VAL A 209 -1.42 -2.64 5.96
C VAL A 209 -0.80 -3.95 6.46
N PHE A 210 0.13 -3.90 7.41
CA PHE A 210 0.74 -5.08 8.01
C PHE A 210 -0.30 -6.04 8.63
N ILE A 211 -1.24 -5.51 9.42
CA ILE A 211 -2.28 -6.32 10.08
C ILE A 211 -3.17 -7.02 9.05
N ILE A 212 -3.55 -6.33 7.97
CA ILE A 212 -4.44 -6.93 6.96
C ILE A 212 -3.70 -7.98 6.11
N THR A 213 -2.42 -7.78 5.81
CA THR A 213 -1.67 -8.65 4.88
C THR A 213 -1.05 -9.86 5.55
N ILE A 214 -0.99 -9.89 6.89
CA ILE A 214 -0.72 -11.14 7.64
C ILE A 214 -1.68 -12.24 7.22
N ASN A 215 -2.97 -11.92 7.01
CA ASN A 215 -3.97 -12.90 6.61
C ASN A 215 -3.64 -13.49 5.22
N SER A 216 -3.07 -12.69 4.31
CA SER A 216 -2.64 -13.14 2.99
C SER A 216 -1.44 -14.11 3.05
N GLY A 217 -0.50 -13.90 3.98
CA GLY A 217 0.60 -14.85 4.20
C GLY A 217 0.09 -16.19 4.74
N LEU A 218 -0.84 -16.14 5.70
CA LEU A 218 -1.45 -17.32 6.30
C LEU A 218 -2.24 -18.17 5.29
N MET A 219 -2.87 -17.51 4.30
CA MET A 219 -3.58 -18.17 3.20
C MET A 219 -2.67 -19.13 2.42
N TYR A 220 -1.43 -18.74 2.12
CA TYR A 220 -0.49 -19.59 1.36
C TYR A 220 -0.18 -20.91 2.06
N GLN A 221 -0.23 -20.91 3.40
CA GLN A 221 0.12 -22.09 4.20
C GLN A 221 -1.10 -22.93 4.60
N VAL A 222 -2.29 -22.33 4.68
CA VAL A 222 -3.49 -23.01 5.20
C VAL A 222 -4.49 -23.36 4.10
N ILE A 223 -4.76 -22.42 3.19
CA ILE A 223 -5.85 -22.55 2.21
C ILE A 223 -5.34 -23.11 0.88
N ASN A 224 -4.26 -22.54 0.34
CA ASN A 224 -3.76 -22.92 -0.99
C ASN A 224 -3.40 -24.42 -1.09
N PRO A 225 -2.71 -25.04 -0.12
CA PRO A 225 -2.36 -26.46 -0.20
C PRO A 225 -3.59 -27.38 -0.22
N ALA A 226 -4.70 -26.95 0.37
CA ALA A 226 -5.94 -27.74 0.41
C ALA A 226 -6.61 -27.86 -0.97
N PHE A 227 -6.27 -26.99 -1.92
CA PHE A 227 -6.82 -26.94 -3.27
C PHE A 227 -5.79 -27.21 -4.37
N GLU A 228 -4.56 -27.59 -4.02
CA GLU A 228 -3.45 -27.79 -4.97
C GLU A 228 -3.77 -28.82 -6.06
N HIS A 229 -4.60 -29.82 -5.75
CA HIS A 229 -5.07 -30.83 -6.71
C HIS A 229 -5.88 -30.26 -7.89
N LEU A 230 -6.36 -29.01 -7.81
CA LEU A 230 -7.10 -28.30 -8.86
C LEU A 230 -6.19 -27.43 -9.74
N THR A 231 -4.98 -27.90 -10.05
CA THR A 231 -3.90 -27.16 -10.74
C THR A 231 -4.37 -26.34 -11.95
N GLY A 232 -5.22 -26.91 -12.80
CA GLY A 232 -5.74 -26.25 -13.99
C GLY A 232 -6.61 -25.02 -13.67
N LEU A 233 -7.43 -25.07 -12.62
CA LEU A 233 -8.30 -23.96 -12.22
C LEU A 233 -7.54 -22.93 -11.37
N VAL A 234 -6.77 -23.40 -10.39
CA VAL A 234 -6.03 -22.58 -9.44
C VAL A 234 -4.97 -21.72 -10.13
N SER A 235 -4.47 -22.12 -11.31
CA SER A 235 -3.45 -21.36 -12.05
C SER A 235 -3.89 -19.99 -12.56
N TRP A 236 -5.16 -19.82 -12.92
CA TRP A 236 -5.66 -18.60 -13.57
C TRP A 236 -6.88 -18.00 -12.86
N TYR A 237 -7.74 -18.83 -12.27
CA TYR A 237 -8.99 -18.36 -11.70
C TYR A 237 -8.79 -17.58 -10.41
N TRP A 238 -7.77 -17.94 -9.61
CA TRP A 238 -7.52 -17.32 -8.30
C TRP A 238 -7.47 -15.77 -8.34
N ALA A 239 -6.93 -15.19 -9.41
CA ALA A 239 -6.84 -13.74 -9.55
C ALA A 239 -8.13 -13.09 -10.08
N VAL A 240 -9.10 -13.87 -10.56
CA VAL A 240 -10.34 -13.34 -11.16
C VAL A 240 -11.21 -12.62 -10.13
N PRO A 241 -11.55 -13.19 -8.95
CA PRO A 241 -12.34 -12.47 -7.95
C PRO A 241 -11.66 -11.20 -7.45
N TYR A 242 -10.32 -11.22 -7.33
CA TYR A 242 -9.51 -10.05 -6.99
C TYR A 242 -9.70 -8.93 -8.02
N ILE A 243 -9.54 -9.24 -9.32
CA ILE A 243 -9.74 -8.27 -10.41
C ILE A 243 -11.17 -7.72 -10.42
N VAL A 244 -12.18 -8.58 -10.20
CA VAL A 244 -13.59 -8.16 -10.14
C VAL A 244 -13.81 -7.18 -8.99
N ALA A 245 -13.31 -7.47 -7.79
CA ALA A 245 -13.40 -6.59 -6.63
C ALA A 245 -12.73 -5.23 -6.87
N LEU A 246 -11.53 -5.22 -7.49
CA LEU A 246 -10.85 -4.00 -7.90
C LEU A 246 -11.68 -3.18 -8.90
N ALA A 247 -12.27 -3.84 -9.90
CA ALA A 247 -13.09 -3.18 -10.92
C ALA A 247 -14.35 -2.55 -10.32
N VAL A 248 -15.01 -3.24 -9.38
CA VAL A 248 -16.14 -2.70 -8.62
C VAL A 248 -15.69 -1.48 -7.82
N MET A 249 -14.62 -1.62 -7.03
CA MET A 249 -14.17 -0.56 -6.14
C MET A 249 -13.64 0.68 -6.88
N ARG A 250 -12.96 0.49 -8.01
CA ARG A 250 -12.52 1.55 -8.92
C ARG A 250 -13.67 2.42 -9.45
N ASN A 251 -14.84 1.82 -9.66
CA ASN A 251 -16.00 2.47 -10.28
C ASN A 251 -17.03 2.97 -9.26
N LEU A 252 -16.75 2.85 -7.95
CA LEU A 252 -17.65 3.34 -6.92
C LEU A 252 -17.83 4.86 -6.98
N PRO A 253 -19.07 5.36 -6.78
CA PRO A 253 -19.35 6.79 -6.82
C PRO A 253 -18.60 7.51 -5.70
N MET A 254 -18.18 8.75 -5.96
CA MET A 254 -17.43 9.58 -5.00
C MET A 254 -18.16 9.81 -3.67
N ASN A 255 -19.49 9.63 -3.65
CA ASN A 255 -20.35 9.83 -2.48
C ASN A 255 -20.45 8.56 -1.61
N ALA A 256 -19.90 7.42 -2.05
CA ALA A 256 -19.90 6.19 -1.28
C ALA A 256 -19.01 6.34 -0.04
N LYS A 257 -19.53 5.96 1.13
CA LYS A 257 -18.74 5.92 2.37
C LYS A 257 -17.68 4.83 2.24
N ARG A 258 -16.43 5.22 1.99
CA ARG A 258 -15.30 4.29 1.83
C ARG A 258 -15.14 3.31 3.00
N SER A 259 -15.48 3.74 4.21
CA SER A 259 -15.49 2.89 5.41
C SER A 259 -16.50 1.74 5.32
N SER A 260 -17.64 1.92 4.65
CA SER A 260 -18.64 0.85 4.50
C SER A 260 -18.12 -0.32 3.68
N ILE A 261 -17.34 -0.03 2.64
CA ILE A 261 -16.75 -1.07 1.76
C ILE A 261 -15.69 -1.88 2.52
N LEU A 262 -14.95 -1.24 3.43
CA LEU A 262 -14.01 -1.95 4.30
C LEU A 262 -14.72 -3.03 5.12
N TYR A 263 -15.89 -2.73 5.69
CA TYR A 263 -16.68 -3.72 6.45
C TYR A 263 -17.19 -4.86 5.56
N VAL A 264 -17.52 -4.59 4.29
CA VAL A 264 -17.87 -5.65 3.33
C VAL A 264 -16.68 -6.59 3.12
N GLY A 265 -15.48 -6.06 2.90
CA GLY A 265 -14.25 -6.85 2.80
C GLY A 265 -14.00 -7.69 4.07
N MET A 266 -14.22 -7.13 5.26
CA MET A 266 -14.07 -7.86 6.53
C MET A 266 -15.06 -9.02 6.63
N ALA A 267 -16.34 -8.80 6.29
CA ALA A 267 -17.36 -9.85 6.31
C ALA A 267 -17.05 -10.95 5.29
N MET A 268 -16.60 -10.58 4.09
CA MET A 268 -16.16 -11.52 3.06
C MET A 268 -14.98 -12.37 3.54
N MET A 269 -13.97 -11.77 4.17
CA MET A 269 -12.80 -12.48 4.69
C MET A 269 -13.19 -13.50 5.78
N ILE A 270 -14.03 -13.11 6.74
CA ILE A 270 -14.55 -14.04 7.77
C ILE A 270 -15.35 -15.17 7.10
N GLY A 271 -16.23 -14.81 6.15
CA GLY A 271 -17.02 -15.78 5.40
C GLY A 271 -16.17 -16.78 4.62
N ALA A 272 -15.02 -16.36 4.08
CA ALA A 272 -14.09 -17.23 3.39
C ALA A 272 -13.51 -18.31 4.31
N PHE A 273 -13.01 -17.93 5.50
CA PHE A 273 -12.44 -18.87 6.46
C PHE A 273 -13.51 -19.80 7.08
N ILE A 274 -14.72 -19.29 7.36
CA ILE A 274 -15.84 -20.13 7.79
C ILE A 274 -16.22 -21.13 6.69
N SER A 275 -16.34 -20.68 5.43
CA SER A 275 -16.62 -21.55 4.30
C SER A 275 -15.52 -22.60 4.12
N PHE A 276 -14.25 -22.22 4.29
CA PHE A 276 -13.12 -23.13 4.23
C PHE A 276 -13.16 -24.23 5.31
N MET A 277 -13.73 -23.95 6.48
CA MET A 277 -13.91 -24.94 7.55
C MET A 277 -15.10 -25.87 7.32
N LEU A 278 -16.19 -25.35 6.73
CA LEU A 278 -17.46 -26.07 6.59
C LEU A 278 -17.59 -26.84 5.29
N LEU A 279 -16.98 -26.35 4.22
CA LEU A 279 -17.07 -26.94 2.89
C LEU A 279 -16.04 -28.06 2.70
N GLY A 280 -16.29 -28.88 1.69
CA GLY A 280 -15.34 -29.87 1.23
C GLY A 280 -14.14 -29.23 0.53
N ARG A 281 -13.50 -30.03 -0.34
CA ARG A 281 -12.34 -29.60 -1.15
C ARG A 281 -12.62 -29.74 -2.64
N ASN A 282 -13.88 -29.63 -3.04
CA ASN A 282 -14.27 -29.77 -4.43
C ASN A 282 -14.13 -28.44 -5.18
N THR A 283 -14.31 -28.48 -6.50
CA THR A 283 -14.23 -27.30 -7.38
C THR A 283 -15.20 -26.19 -6.96
N SER A 284 -16.45 -26.51 -6.63
CA SER A 284 -17.43 -25.51 -6.16
C SER A 284 -17.00 -24.83 -4.87
N ASP A 285 -16.37 -25.59 -3.98
CA ASP A 285 -15.94 -25.12 -2.67
C ASP A 285 -14.77 -24.14 -2.83
N TYR A 286 -13.83 -24.48 -3.71
CA TYR A 286 -12.75 -23.58 -4.12
C TYR A 286 -13.30 -22.27 -4.67
N LEU A 287 -14.25 -22.30 -5.61
CA LEU A 287 -14.83 -21.08 -6.18
C LEU A 287 -15.46 -20.16 -5.12
N ILE A 288 -16.12 -20.72 -4.09
CA ILE A 288 -16.73 -19.95 -3.00
C ILE A 288 -15.65 -19.33 -2.11
N VAL A 289 -14.71 -20.16 -1.62
CA VAL A 289 -13.66 -19.72 -0.70
C VAL A 289 -12.77 -18.66 -1.38
N ASP A 290 -12.32 -18.95 -2.60
CA ASP A 290 -11.48 -18.06 -3.41
C ASP A 290 -12.19 -16.75 -3.73
N MET A 291 -13.47 -16.80 -4.13
CA MET A 291 -14.25 -15.59 -4.43
C MET A 291 -14.35 -14.65 -3.23
N LEU A 292 -14.68 -15.19 -2.06
CA LEU A 292 -14.79 -14.39 -0.83
C LEU A 292 -13.43 -13.86 -0.39
N MET A 293 -12.41 -14.70 -0.43
CA MET A 293 -11.07 -14.37 0.06
C MET A 293 -10.36 -13.36 -0.84
N LEU A 294 -10.19 -13.66 -2.13
CA LEU A 294 -9.48 -12.80 -3.07
C LEU A 294 -10.29 -11.54 -3.39
N GLY A 295 -11.63 -11.64 -3.34
CA GLY A 295 -12.50 -10.46 -3.37
C GLY A 295 -12.25 -9.52 -2.19
N ALA A 296 -12.10 -10.05 -0.97
CA ALA A 296 -11.76 -9.24 0.21
C ALA A 296 -10.35 -8.64 0.11
N CYS A 297 -9.35 -9.40 -0.35
CA CYS A 297 -8.00 -8.88 -0.61
C CYS A 297 -8.02 -7.72 -1.61
N GLY A 298 -8.77 -7.83 -2.71
CA GLY A 298 -8.90 -6.75 -3.70
C GLY A 298 -9.52 -5.48 -3.14
N ILE A 299 -10.54 -5.61 -2.27
CA ILE A 299 -11.13 -4.49 -1.55
C ILE A 299 -10.10 -3.82 -0.63
N PHE A 300 -9.39 -4.62 0.17
CA PHE A 300 -8.41 -4.08 1.11
C PHE A 300 -7.26 -3.40 0.38
N ASP A 301 -6.71 -4.02 -0.67
CA ASP A 301 -5.60 -3.47 -1.44
C ASP A 301 -5.91 -2.11 -2.03
N LEU A 302 -7.03 -2.00 -2.75
CA LEU A 302 -7.37 -0.71 -3.34
C LEU A 302 -7.77 0.33 -2.29
N PHE A 303 -8.30 -0.09 -1.14
CA PHE A 303 -8.59 0.79 -0.01
C PHE A 303 -7.32 1.45 0.52
N TRP A 304 -6.31 0.65 0.89
CA TRP A 304 -5.10 1.21 1.49
C TRP A 304 -4.18 1.86 0.45
N TRP A 305 -4.15 1.39 -0.81
CA TRP A 305 -3.48 2.10 -1.91
C TRP A 305 -4.08 3.49 -2.15
N SER A 306 -5.39 3.65 -1.99
CA SER A 306 -6.03 4.97 -2.08
C SER A 306 -5.54 5.89 -0.97
N ILE A 307 -5.42 5.39 0.27
CA ILE A 307 -4.94 6.19 1.40
C ILE A 307 -3.46 6.56 1.21
N LEU A 308 -2.65 5.59 0.79
CA LEU A 308 -1.24 5.81 0.48
C LEU A 308 -1.07 6.86 -0.62
N GLY A 309 -1.87 6.77 -1.68
CA GLY A 309 -1.92 7.75 -2.76
C GLY A 309 -2.28 9.15 -2.27
N ASP A 310 -3.23 9.29 -1.32
CA ASP A 310 -3.57 10.57 -0.71
C ASP A 310 -2.42 11.13 0.16
N MET A 311 -1.63 10.27 0.81
CA MET A 311 -0.48 10.67 1.63
C MET A 311 0.69 11.28 0.82
N LEU A 312 0.80 10.97 -0.48
CA LEU A 312 1.90 11.47 -1.31
C LEU A 312 1.92 12.99 -1.47
N ASP A 313 0.76 13.66 -1.33
CA ASP A 313 0.69 15.13 -1.40
C ASP A 313 1.27 15.81 -0.16
N TYR A 314 1.23 15.11 0.97
CA TYR A 314 1.70 15.62 2.26
C TYR A 314 3.15 15.22 2.54
N SER A 315 3.73 14.36 1.70
CA SER A 315 5.09 13.86 1.87
C SER A 315 6.14 14.70 1.14
N ASP A 316 7.26 14.94 1.83
CA ASP A 316 8.47 15.50 1.26
C ASP A 316 9.08 14.58 0.21
N ASN A 317 8.98 13.26 0.41
CA ASN A 317 9.53 12.24 -0.48
C ASN A 317 8.47 11.18 -0.83
N PRO A 318 7.78 11.34 -1.99
CA PRO A 318 6.80 10.38 -2.48
C PRO A 318 7.34 8.95 -2.61
N ALA A 319 8.59 8.75 -3.04
CA ALA A 319 9.15 7.40 -3.17
C ALA A 319 9.32 6.72 -1.82
N GLN A 320 9.79 7.46 -0.80
CA GLN A 320 9.93 6.93 0.55
C GLN A 320 8.58 6.57 1.16
N THR A 321 7.57 7.44 1.03
CA THR A 321 6.23 7.17 1.55
C THR A 321 5.60 5.97 0.87
N PHE A 322 5.67 5.92 -0.46
CA PHE A 322 5.11 4.81 -1.23
C PHE A 322 5.83 3.49 -0.92
N GLY A 323 7.17 3.52 -0.87
CA GLY A 323 8.01 2.38 -0.50
C GLY A 323 7.73 1.84 0.90
N LEU A 324 7.63 2.71 1.92
CA LEU A 324 7.30 2.30 3.30
C LEU A 324 5.90 1.67 3.41
N GLY A 325 4.91 2.21 2.71
CA GLY A 325 3.56 1.66 2.67
C GLY A 325 3.54 0.25 2.07
N LEU A 326 4.21 0.06 0.92
CA LEU A 326 4.31 -1.24 0.26
C LEU A 326 5.23 -2.23 0.98
N SER A 327 6.28 -1.78 1.67
CA SER A 327 7.15 -2.67 2.45
C SER A 327 6.38 -3.27 3.63
N ALA A 328 5.42 -2.54 4.20
CA ALA A 328 4.55 -3.07 5.25
C ALA A 328 3.65 -4.21 4.74
N ASN A 329 3.19 -4.13 3.48
CA ASN A 329 2.46 -5.21 2.83
C ASN A 329 3.31 -6.49 2.77
N VAL A 330 4.50 -6.39 2.16
CA VAL A 330 5.43 -7.52 2.01
C VAL A 330 5.84 -8.09 3.37
N CYS A 331 6.10 -7.23 4.35
CA CYS A 331 6.43 -7.64 5.72
C CYS A 331 5.27 -8.42 6.37
N GLY A 332 4.03 -7.96 6.21
CA GLY A 332 2.85 -8.67 6.72
C GLY A 332 2.68 -10.03 6.06
N VAL A 333 2.84 -10.12 4.73
CA VAL A 333 2.80 -11.41 4.00
C VAL A 333 3.88 -12.36 4.52
N LEU A 334 5.12 -11.92 4.64
CA LEU A 334 6.23 -12.72 5.18
C LEU A 334 5.97 -13.20 6.62
N CYS A 335 5.47 -12.31 7.49
CA CYS A 335 5.13 -12.68 8.86
C CYS A 335 3.98 -13.68 8.93
N GLY A 336 2.96 -13.52 8.07
CA GLY A 336 1.85 -14.46 7.97
C GLY A 336 2.28 -15.84 7.46
N ASP A 337 3.19 -15.86 6.48
CA ASP A 337 3.77 -17.09 5.93
C ASP A 337 4.60 -17.85 6.98
N ILE A 338 5.49 -17.14 7.70
CA ILE A 338 6.26 -17.71 8.82
C ILE A 338 5.35 -18.24 9.93
N LEU A 339 4.29 -17.50 10.27
CA LEU A 339 3.31 -17.93 11.26
C LEU A 339 2.55 -19.18 10.78
N GLY A 340 2.15 -19.23 9.51
CA GLY A 340 1.53 -20.40 8.90
C GLY A 340 2.43 -21.63 8.96
N MET A 341 3.70 -21.51 8.52
CA MET A 341 4.69 -22.58 8.61
C MET A 341 4.90 -23.05 10.07
N SER A 342 4.94 -22.12 11.02
CA SER A 342 5.09 -22.44 12.44
C SER A 342 3.90 -23.26 12.95
N VAL A 343 2.67 -22.94 12.50
CA VAL A 343 1.46 -23.66 12.90
C VAL A 343 1.39 -25.05 12.23
N THR A 344 1.71 -25.14 10.93
CA THR A 344 1.65 -26.41 10.19
C THR A 344 2.74 -27.40 10.63
N SER A 345 3.91 -26.91 11.04
CA SER A 345 5.01 -27.75 11.52
C SER A 345 4.75 -28.45 12.86
N ILE A 346 3.71 -28.06 13.61
CA ILE A 346 3.32 -28.71 14.88
C ILE A 346 2.70 -30.10 14.61
N GLY A 347 2.26 -30.39 13.38
CA GLY A 347 1.67 -31.67 13.01
C GLY A 347 0.24 -31.88 13.54
N LEU A 348 -0.48 -30.79 13.79
CA LEU A 348 -1.89 -30.84 14.19
C LEU A 348 -2.79 -31.27 13.01
N PRO A 349 -3.99 -31.81 13.29
CA PRO A 349 -4.99 -32.05 12.25
C PRO A 349 -5.34 -30.77 11.47
N ASN A 350 -5.62 -30.91 10.17
CA ASN A 350 -5.95 -29.78 9.29
C ASN A 350 -7.10 -28.89 9.81
N ALA A 351 -8.07 -29.49 10.52
CA ALA A 351 -9.18 -28.76 11.12
C ALA A 351 -8.71 -27.81 12.24
N GLU A 352 -7.76 -28.23 13.07
CA GLU A 352 -7.19 -27.40 14.15
C GLU A 352 -6.34 -26.26 13.58
N ILE A 353 -5.56 -26.54 12.54
CA ILE A 353 -4.79 -25.52 11.80
C ILE A 353 -5.74 -24.44 11.23
N ALA A 354 -6.85 -24.86 10.62
CA ALA A 354 -7.87 -23.94 10.11
C ALA A 354 -8.52 -23.08 11.21
N VAL A 355 -8.77 -23.65 12.39
CA VAL A 355 -9.32 -22.93 13.56
C VAL A 355 -8.31 -21.90 14.08
N ILE A 356 -7.04 -22.25 14.20
CA ILE A 356 -5.97 -21.32 14.59
C ILE A 356 -5.92 -20.17 13.58
N ALA A 357 -5.99 -20.49 12.29
CA ALA A 357 -5.94 -19.49 11.24
C ALA A 357 -7.14 -18.53 11.27
N LEU A 358 -8.35 -19.06 11.43
CA LEU A 358 -9.56 -18.26 11.63
C LEU A 358 -9.45 -17.38 12.88
N THR A 359 -8.84 -17.87 13.96
CA THR A 359 -8.64 -17.09 15.19
C THR A 359 -7.73 -15.88 14.93
N VAL A 360 -6.62 -16.08 14.23
CA VAL A 360 -5.72 -14.99 13.82
C VAL A 360 -6.47 -13.98 12.94
N VAL A 361 -7.23 -14.45 11.95
CA VAL A 361 -8.04 -13.59 11.07
C VAL A 361 -9.08 -12.79 11.86
N CYS A 362 -9.79 -13.41 12.79
CA CYS A 362 -10.76 -12.71 13.63
C CYS A 362 -10.09 -11.62 14.48
N ILE A 363 -8.93 -11.90 15.08
CA ILE A 363 -8.17 -10.93 15.87
C ILE A 363 -7.73 -9.77 14.99
N THR A 364 -7.11 -10.05 13.84
CA THR A 364 -6.63 -9.00 12.93
C THR A 364 -7.80 -8.14 12.47
N LEU A 365 -8.93 -8.74 12.10
CA LEU A 365 -10.11 -8.04 11.61
C LEU A 365 -10.78 -7.14 12.67
N VAL A 366 -10.84 -7.57 13.93
CA VAL A 366 -11.34 -6.74 15.04
C VAL A 366 -10.50 -5.48 15.25
N MET A 367 -9.20 -5.52 14.93
CA MET A 367 -8.30 -4.36 15.05
C MET A 367 -8.48 -3.33 13.92
N LEU A 368 -9.06 -3.67 12.77
CA LEU A 368 -9.17 -2.73 11.63
C LEU A 368 -10.03 -1.49 11.91
N PRO A 369 -11.27 -1.59 12.44
CA PRO A 369 -12.13 -0.43 12.62
C PRO A 369 -11.53 0.70 13.48
N PRO A 370 -10.98 0.44 14.69
CA PRO A 370 -10.38 1.50 15.49
C PRO A 370 -9.14 2.10 14.82
N LEU A 371 -8.35 1.26 14.13
CA LEU A 371 -7.15 1.70 13.42
C LEU A 371 -7.49 2.60 12.23
N ASN A 372 -8.50 2.23 11.44
CA ASN A 372 -9.02 3.04 10.35
C ASN A 372 -9.61 4.36 10.86
N HIS A 373 -10.35 4.33 11.98
CA HIS A 373 -10.89 5.54 12.60
C HIS A 373 -9.77 6.52 12.97
N GLN A 374 -8.72 6.05 13.65
CA GLN A 374 -7.56 6.85 14.01
C GLN A 374 -6.83 7.39 12.77
N LEU A 375 -6.67 6.57 11.73
CA LEU A 375 -6.00 6.95 10.49
C LEU A 375 -6.73 8.07 9.75
N VAL A 376 -8.05 7.94 9.58
CA VAL A 376 -8.87 8.96 8.94
C VAL A 376 -8.85 10.25 9.75
N LEU A 377 -8.89 10.16 11.08
CA LEU A 377 -8.85 11.31 11.98
C LEU A 377 -7.50 12.06 11.86
N LEU A 378 -6.38 11.35 11.83
CA LEU A 378 -5.06 11.95 11.63
C LEU A 378 -4.94 12.62 10.25
N LEU A 379 -5.36 11.94 9.18
CA LEU A 379 -5.34 12.49 7.82
C LEU A 379 -6.19 13.76 7.67
N LYS A 380 -7.37 13.77 8.28
CA LYS A 380 -8.23 14.95 8.34
C LYS A 380 -7.55 16.08 9.10
N SER A 381 -6.97 15.81 10.26
CA SER A 381 -6.28 16.84 11.04
C SER A 381 -5.16 17.52 10.25
N HIS A 382 -4.37 16.78 9.47
CA HIS A 382 -3.37 17.37 8.57
C HIS A 382 -3.99 18.24 7.48
N THR A 383 -5.06 17.77 6.85
CA THR A 383 -5.77 18.53 5.81
C THR A 383 -6.33 19.84 6.37
N TYR A 384 -6.91 19.78 7.57
CA TYR A 384 -7.44 20.94 8.26
C TYR A 384 -6.35 21.92 8.67
N LEU A 385 -5.20 21.46 9.17
CA LEU A 385 -4.07 22.33 9.50
C LEU A 385 -3.51 23.05 8.27
N VAL A 386 -3.41 22.37 7.12
CA VAL A 386 -3.00 23.01 5.87
C VAL A 386 -4.02 24.06 5.43
N ALA A 387 -5.31 23.78 5.55
CA ALA A 387 -6.35 24.77 5.26
C ALA A 387 -6.25 25.98 6.19
N TYR A 388 -6.04 25.75 7.49
CA TYR A 388 -5.91 26.79 8.52
C TYR A 388 -4.70 27.70 8.30
N ASP A 389 -3.53 27.15 7.95
CA ASP A 389 -2.31 27.92 7.70
C ASP A 389 -2.45 28.85 6.48
N ASN A 390 -3.33 28.51 5.53
CA ASN A 390 -3.63 29.33 4.35
C ASN A 390 -4.70 30.41 4.60
N MET A 391 -5.36 30.44 5.77
CA MET A 391 -6.37 31.44 6.10
C MET A 391 -5.76 32.78 6.52
N SER A 392 -6.51 33.88 6.40
CA SER A 392 -6.07 35.17 6.93
C SER A 392 -6.02 35.16 8.46
N GLN A 393 -5.20 36.02 9.06
CA GLN A 393 -5.12 36.15 10.53
C GLN A 393 -6.47 36.48 11.19
N SER A 394 -7.34 37.23 10.52
CA SER A 394 -8.69 37.51 11.03
C SER A 394 -9.54 36.24 11.12
N GLN A 395 -9.55 35.42 10.08
CA GLN A 395 -10.27 34.15 10.04
C GLN A 395 -9.76 33.16 11.09
N GLN A 396 -8.43 33.08 11.26
CA GLN A 396 -7.80 32.25 12.30
C GLN A 396 -8.24 32.64 13.71
N THR A 397 -8.32 33.94 13.98
CA THR A 397 -8.75 34.47 15.28
C THR A 397 -10.23 34.21 15.53
N ASP A 398 -11.07 34.31 14.50
CA ASP A 398 -12.51 34.06 14.60
C ASP A 398 -12.84 32.60 14.94
N ILE A 399 -12.09 31.64 14.40
CA ILE A 399 -12.21 30.19 14.72
C ILE A 399 -12.02 29.95 16.22
N VAL A 400 -10.96 30.50 16.77
CA VAL A 400 -10.61 30.33 18.19
C VAL A 400 -11.66 30.97 19.09
N ARG A 401 -12.35 32.02 18.61
CA ARG A 401 -13.33 32.79 19.38
C ARG A 401 -14.75 32.24 19.32
N HIS A 402 -15.17 31.64 18.19
CA HIS A 402 -16.56 31.26 17.93
C HIS A 402 -16.94 29.86 18.42
N ILE A 403 -15.99 29.02 18.82
CA ILE A 403 -16.30 27.63 19.17
C ILE A 403 -16.60 27.53 20.66
N LYS A 404 -17.82 27.06 20.99
CA LYS A 404 -18.25 26.81 22.35
C LYS A 404 -17.38 25.72 22.99
N THR A 405 -16.72 26.09 24.07
CA THR A 405 -16.07 25.16 25.01
C THR A 405 -17.02 24.86 26.17
N LEU A 406 -16.80 23.72 26.85
CA LEU A 406 -17.47 23.42 28.12
C LEU A 406 -17.11 24.43 29.21
N GLU A 407 -15.87 24.91 29.18
CA GLU A 407 -15.36 25.97 30.05
C GLU A 407 -14.50 26.96 29.26
N PRO A 408 -14.47 28.25 29.61
CA PRO A 408 -13.63 29.22 28.92
C PRO A 408 -12.14 28.84 29.02
N LEU A 409 -11.42 29.00 27.91
CA LEU A 409 -9.97 28.86 27.88
C LEU A 409 -9.32 30.04 28.61
N THR A 410 -8.27 29.74 29.37
CA THR A 410 -7.36 30.78 29.91
C THR A 410 -6.56 31.41 28.77
N VAL A 411 -5.99 32.60 29.00
CA VAL A 411 -5.12 33.28 28.01
C VAL A 411 -4.00 32.36 27.54
N ARG A 412 -3.37 31.63 28.47
CA ARG A 412 -2.29 30.70 28.13
C ARG A 412 -2.75 29.50 27.32
N GLU A 413 -3.94 28.96 27.62
CA GLU A 413 -4.53 27.89 26.83
C GLU A 413 -4.91 28.36 25.42
N GLN A 414 -5.33 29.62 25.25
CA GLN A 414 -5.58 30.20 23.91
C GLN A 414 -4.29 30.32 23.09
N GLU A 415 -3.20 30.78 23.69
CA GLU A 415 -1.88 30.85 23.04
C GLU A 415 -1.40 29.46 22.61
N VAL A 416 -1.50 28.47 23.51
CA VAL A 416 -1.16 27.07 23.21
C VAL A 416 -2.06 26.52 22.10
N LEU A 417 -3.36 26.80 22.14
CA LEU A 417 -4.31 26.36 21.12
C LEU A 417 -3.97 26.94 19.73
N GLN A 418 -3.65 28.23 19.65
CA GLN A 418 -3.25 28.86 18.38
C GLN A 418 -2.02 28.16 17.79
N LEU A 419 -0.99 27.91 18.60
CA LEU A 419 0.21 27.22 18.13
C LEU A 419 -0.07 25.74 17.76
N ILE A 420 -1.03 25.09 18.44
CA ILE A 420 -1.50 23.76 18.06
C ILE A 420 -2.14 23.78 16.65
N LEU A 421 -3.00 24.78 16.39
CA LEU A 421 -3.68 24.98 15.11
C LEU A 421 -2.73 25.45 13.99
N SER A 422 -1.60 26.07 14.34
CA SER A 422 -0.49 26.33 13.41
C SER A 422 0.43 25.12 13.19
N GLY A 423 0.05 23.92 13.64
CA GLY A 423 0.79 22.68 13.39
C GLY A 423 2.06 22.47 14.22
N LYS A 424 2.36 23.32 15.20
CA LYS A 424 3.60 23.26 15.99
C LYS A 424 3.64 22.05 16.94
N SER A 425 4.76 21.35 17.00
CA SER A 425 5.02 20.28 17.99
C SER A 425 5.13 20.83 19.40
N ASN A 426 4.96 19.98 20.42
CA ASN A 426 5.05 20.42 21.82
C ASN A 426 6.41 21.06 22.15
N ARG A 427 7.49 20.57 21.51
CA ARG A 427 8.83 21.16 21.63
C ARG A 427 8.92 22.55 21.02
N GLU A 428 8.31 22.76 19.86
CA GLU A 428 8.27 24.09 19.23
C GLU A 428 7.37 25.06 20.02
N ILE A 429 6.25 24.59 20.55
CA ILE A 429 5.37 25.38 21.44
C ILE A 429 6.13 25.77 22.71
N ALA A 430 6.83 24.81 23.33
CA ALA A 430 7.67 25.04 24.51
C ALA A 430 8.72 26.12 24.24
N GLY A 431 9.41 26.04 23.11
CA GLY A 431 10.38 27.05 22.68
C GLY A 431 9.74 28.41 22.40
N ALA A 432 8.63 28.46 21.67
CA ALA A 432 7.93 29.70 21.31
C ALA A 432 7.36 30.44 22.53
N LEU A 433 6.94 29.68 23.55
CA LEU A 433 6.30 30.19 24.75
C LEU A 433 7.24 30.25 25.96
N CYS A 434 8.52 29.90 25.81
CA CYS A 434 9.53 29.82 26.87
C CYS A 434 9.09 29.00 28.10
N ILE A 435 8.49 27.83 27.89
CA ILE A 435 8.04 26.89 28.94
C ILE A 435 8.56 25.48 28.68
N SER A 436 8.46 24.57 29.66
CA SER A 436 8.83 23.17 29.45
C SER A 436 7.81 22.42 28.58
N GLU A 437 8.27 21.38 27.87
CA GLU A 437 7.37 20.48 27.13
C GLU A 437 6.32 19.81 28.03
N SER A 438 6.65 19.56 29.30
CA SER A 438 5.69 19.02 30.28
C SER A 438 4.56 20.00 30.56
N THR A 439 4.84 21.29 30.68
CA THR A 439 3.82 22.33 30.87
C THR A 439 2.94 22.48 29.64
N VAL A 440 3.50 22.39 28.43
CA VAL A 440 2.70 22.35 27.19
C VAL A 440 1.76 21.14 27.18
N LYS A 441 2.22 19.95 27.58
CA LYS A 441 1.38 18.75 27.67
C LYS A 441 0.22 18.94 28.66
N THR A 442 0.46 19.59 29.79
CA THR A 442 -0.60 19.93 30.75
C THR A 442 -1.63 20.88 30.16
N HIS A 443 -1.20 21.98 29.52
CA HIS A 443 -2.11 22.90 28.85
C HIS A 443 -2.92 22.21 27.74
N ALA A 444 -2.26 21.38 26.91
CA ALA A 444 -2.93 20.62 25.87
C ALA A 444 -4.00 19.67 26.45
N ARG A 445 -3.70 18.97 27.55
CA ARG A 445 -4.66 18.08 28.23
C ARG A 445 -5.87 18.85 28.77
N ASN A 446 -5.65 20.02 29.35
CA ASN A 446 -6.75 20.86 29.84
C ASN A 446 -7.62 21.37 28.67
N ILE A 447 -7.00 21.81 27.58
CA ILE A 447 -7.71 22.19 26.36
C ILE A 447 -8.56 21.01 25.86
N PHE A 448 -7.99 19.81 25.77
CA PHE A 448 -8.73 18.62 25.31
C PHE A 448 -9.94 18.34 26.20
N SER A 449 -9.78 18.43 27.53
CA SER A 449 -10.89 18.27 28.48
C SER A 449 -11.97 19.34 28.29
N LYS A 450 -11.62 20.60 28.04
CA LYS A 450 -12.57 21.71 27.85
C LYS A 450 -13.33 21.64 26.53
N TYR A 451 -12.81 20.91 25.54
CA TYR A 451 -13.46 20.64 24.26
C TYR A 451 -14.11 19.25 24.18
N ASP A 452 -14.05 18.45 25.26
CA ASP A 452 -14.55 17.07 25.30
C ASP A 452 -13.95 16.18 24.20
N VAL A 453 -12.64 16.24 24.03
CA VAL A 453 -11.90 15.45 23.04
C VAL A 453 -10.78 14.67 23.69
N GLY A 454 -10.45 13.49 23.17
CA GLY A 454 -9.41 12.61 23.71
C GLY A 454 -8.02 12.85 23.11
N SER A 455 -7.90 13.62 22.03
CA SER A 455 -6.63 13.80 21.33
C SER A 455 -6.48 15.13 20.60
N ARG A 456 -5.23 15.49 20.29
CA ARG A 456 -4.89 16.67 19.46
C ARG A 456 -5.57 16.64 18.09
N ALA A 457 -5.58 15.49 17.45
CA ALA A 457 -6.14 15.38 16.10
C ALA A 457 -7.67 15.42 16.11
N GLU A 458 -8.30 14.93 17.19
CA GLU A 458 -9.73 15.08 17.42
C GLU A 458 -10.09 16.55 17.69
N LEU A 459 -9.32 17.25 18.53
CA LEU A 459 -9.44 18.69 18.72
C LEU A 459 -9.42 19.44 17.38
N ILE A 460 -8.37 19.23 16.58
CA ILE A 460 -8.24 19.89 15.27
C ILE A 460 -9.42 19.55 14.35
N SER A 461 -9.80 18.27 14.27
CA SER A 461 -10.91 17.83 13.43
C SER A 461 -12.24 18.41 13.89
N THR A 462 -12.46 18.60 15.18
CA THR A 462 -13.68 19.18 15.74
C THR A 462 -13.72 20.68 15.47
N LEU A 463 -12.61 21.39 15.69
CA LEU A 463 -12.56 22.84 15.54
C LEU A 463 -12.68 23.29 14.07
N LEU A 464 -12.07 22.54 13.16
CA LEU A 464 -11.96 22.94 11.74
C LEU A 464 -12.96 22.23 10.83
N LYS A 465 -13.85 21.38 11.39
CA LYS A 465 -14.82 20.57 10.64
C LYS A 465 -15.69 21.38 9.68
N ASN A 466 -16.14 22.57 10.12
CA ASN A 466 -17.12 23.39 9.41
C ASN A 466 -16.50 24.44 8.48
N GLN A 467 -15.18 24.45 8.35
CA GLN A 467 -14.44 25.51 7.67
C GLN A 467 -14.05 25.17 6.22
N THR A 468 -14.39 23.97 5.76
CA THR A 468 -14.05 23.46 4.42
C THR A 468 -15.29 23.11 3.61
N VAL A 469 -16.18 24.09 3.43
CA VAL A 469 -17.13 24.10 2.31
C VAL A 469 -16.76 25.27 1.39
N VAL A 470 -15.63 25.12 0.68
CA VAL A 470 -15.34 25.85 -0.56
C VAL A 470 -14.61 24.90 -1.50
#